data_AF-A0A916CIY2-F1
#
_entry.id   AF-A0A916CIY2-F1
#
_cell.length_a   1.000
_cell.length_b   1.000
_cell.length_c   1.000
_cell.angle_alpha   90.00
_cell.angle_beta   90.00
_cell.angle_gamma   90.00
#
_symmetry.space_group_name_H-M   'P 1'
#
loop_
_entity.id
_entity.type
_entity.pdbx_description
1 polymer ?
#
loop_
_entity_poly.entity_id
_entity_poly.type
_entity_poly.pdbx_seq_one_letter_code
_entity_poly.pdbx_strand_id
1 'polypeptide(L)' 'KKVAQSLIKKGTVVTEGLTNMIEMAFRVYDPCFGCATHSLPGQMPLEVIIRAPDGEVLREFKQNC' A
#
# COMPACT_ATOMS: atom_id res chain seq x y z
N LYS A 1 7.23 3.76 2.99
CA LYS A 1 6.75 5.13 3.36
C LYS A 1 6.91 6.15 2.24
N LYS A 2 8.09 6.31 1.61
CA LYS A 2 8.34 7.35 0.59
C LYS A 2 7.36 7.37 -0.60
N VAL A 3 7.02 6.20 -1.16
CA VAL A 3 6.13 6.13 -2.34
C VAL A 3 4.68 6.50 -1.99
N ALA A 4 4.14 5.99 -0.88
CA ALA A 4 2.81 6.35 -0.41
C ALA A 4 2.69 7.86 -0.13
N GLN A 5 3.71 8.49 0.46
CA GLN A 5 3.75 9.94 0.70
C GLN A 5 3.85 10.75 -0.60
N SER A 6 4.47 10.20 -1.65
CA SER A 6 4.57 10.86 -2.95
C SER A 6 3.26 10.79 -3.74
N LEU A 7 2.51 9.69 -3.60
CA LEU A 7 1.28 9.42 -4.35
C LEU A 7 0.02 9.96 -3.64
N ILE A 8 -0.04 9.90 -2.31
CA ILE A 8 -1.19 10.36 -1.52
C ILE A 8 -0.94 11.78 -1.05
N LYS A 9 -1.60 12.74 -1.70
CA LYS A 9 -1.61 14.17 -1.33
C LYS A 9 -3.00 14.58 -0.85
N LYS A 10 -3.10 15.75 -0.21
CA LYS A 10 -4.38 16.30 0.25
C LYS A 10 -5.32 16.47 -0.94
N GLY A 11 -6.47 15.78 -0.92
CA GLY A 11 -7.45 15.75 -2.01
C GLY A 11 -7.26 14.61 -3.02
N THR A 12 -6.21 13.79 -2.91
CA THR A 12 -6.06 12.61 -3.76
C THR A 12 -7.15 11.59 -3.44
N VAL A 13 -7.87 11.15 -4.47
CA VAL A 13 -8.77 10.00 -4.39
C VAL A 13 -7.92 8.74 -4.39
N VAL A 14 -8.00 7.95 -3.33
CA VAL A 14 -7.33 6.65 -3.28
C VAL A 14 -8.15 5.67 -4.12
N THR A 15 -7.56 5.23 -5.22
CA THR A 15 -8.13 4.27 -6.16
C THR A 15 -7.36 2.96 -6.09
N GLU A 16 -7.95 1.88 -6.59
CA GLU A 16 -7.30 0.57 -6.70
C GLU A 16 -5.97 0.63 -7.48
N GLY A 17 -5.92 1.41 -8.57
CA GLY A 17 -4.68 1.62 -9.31
C GLY A 17 -3.57 2.28 -8.48
N LEU A 18 -3.94 3.18 -7.57
CA LEU A 18 -3.00 3.84 -6.67
C LEU A 18 -2.48 2.87 -5.59
N THR A 19 -3.34 2.02 -5.03
CA THR A 19 -2.92 0.97 -4.10
C THR A 19 -2.04 -0.07 -4.79
N ASN A 20 -2.33 -0.45 -6.04
CA ASN A 20 -1.51 -1.38 -6.82
C ASN A 20 -0.10 -0.83 -7.09
N MET A 21 0.04 0.47 -7.37
CA MET A 21 1.35 1.12 -7.51
C MET A 21 2.15 1.15 -6.20
N ILE A 22 1.46 1.38 -5.07
CA ILE A 22 2.08 1.31 -3.75
C ILE A 22 2.53 -0.12 -3.44
N GLU A 23 1.71 -1.11 -3.78
CA GLU A 23 2.03 -2.53 -3.64
C GLU A 23 3.25 -2.93 -4.46
N MET A 24 3.28 -2.54 -5.74
CA MET A 24 4.41 -2.79 -6.64
C MET A 24 5.70 -2.20 -6.09
N ALA A 25 5.67 -0.95 -5.62
CA ALA A 25 6.83 -0.31 -5.03
C ALA A 25 7.26 -0.99 -3.72
N PHE A 26 6.31 -1.45 -2.91
CA PHE A 26 6.60 -2.17 -1.67
C PHE A 26 7.28 -3.53 -1.92
N ARG A 27 6.82 -4.29 -2.92
CA ARG A 27 7.36 -5.62 -3.28
C ARG A 27 8.86 -5.61 -3.58
N VAL A 28 9.40 -4.53 -4.16
CA VAL A 28 10.83 -4.43 -4.49
C VAL A 28 11.70 -4.14 -3.26
N TYR A 29 11.15 -3.50 -2.21
CA TYR A 29 11.89 -3.18 -1.00
C TYR A 29 12.00 -4.35 -0.02
N ASP A 30 11.12 -5.34 -0.15
CA ASP A 30 11.17 -6.55 0.67
C ASP A 30 11.85 -7.67 -0.13
N PRO A 31 13.03 -8.16 0.29
CA PRO A 31 13.75 -9.22 -0.42
C PRO A 31 12.94 -10.50 -0.60
N CYS A 32 11.99 -10.79 0.30
CA CYS A 32 11.12 -11.97 0.19
C CYS A 32 10.02 -11.75 -0.85
N PHE A 33 9.48 -10.53 -1.01
CA PHE A 33 8.49 -10.20 -2.03
C PHE A 33 9.09 -9.84 -3.40
N GLY A 34 10.39 -9.48 -3.45
CA GLY A 34 11.07 -9.06 -4.68
C GLY A 34 11.65 -10.21 -5.50
N CYS A 35 11.94 -11.35 -4.88
CA CYS A 35 12.61 -12.47 -5.56
C CYS A 35 11.66 -13.46 -6.23
N ALA A 36 10.34 -13.40 -5.99
CA ALA A 36 9.36 -14.37 -6.48
C ALA A 36 9.70 -15.87 -6.20
N THR A 37 10.75 -16.17 -5.42
CA THR A 37 11.16 -17.53 -5.08
C THR A 37 10.36 -18.07 -3.90
N HIS A 38 9.81 -17.17 -3.07
CA HIS A 38 8.76 -17.48 -2.11
C HIS A 38 7.43 -16.96 -2.66
N SER A 39 6.83 -17.68 -3.58
CA SER A 39 5.40 -17.54 -3.84
C SER A 39 4.66 -17.97 -2.57
N LEU A 40 4.40 -17.01 -1.66
CA LEU A 40 3.39 -17.19 -0.64
C LEU A 40 2.10 -17.58 -1.38
N PRO A 41 1.49 -18.75 -1.12
CA PRO A 41 0.22 -19.10 -1.74
C PRO A 41 -0.84 -18.09 -1.28
N GLY A 42 -1.34 -17.28 -2.21
CA GLY A 42 -2.35 -16.26 -1.97
C GLY A 42 -2.00 -14.89 -2.54
N GLN A 43 -2.93 -13.94 -2.39
CA GLN A 43 -2.67 -12.54 -2.65
C GLN A 43 -2.15 -11.87 -1.38
N MET A 44 -1.22 -10.91 -1.51
CA MET A 44 -0.63 -10.24 -0.36
C MET A 44 -1.66 -9.31 0.27
N PRO A 45 -2.02 -9.49 1.57
CA PRO A 45 -2.94 -8.58 2.23
C PRO A 45 -2.28 -7.20 2.36
N LEU A 46 -2.92 -6.18 1.80
CA LEU A 46 -2.45 -4.80 1.88
C LEU A 46 -3.48 -3.95 2.62
N GLU A 47 -3.06 -3.37 3.72
CA GLU A 47 -3.85 -2.41 4.49
C GLU A 47 -3.26 -1.00 4.33
N VAL A 48 -4.09 -0.05 3.89
CA VAL A 48 -3.73 1.35 3.74
C VAL A 48 -4.60 2.19 4.66
N ILE A 49 -3.98 2.75 5.70
CA ILE A 49 -4.63 3.65 6.66
C ILE A 49 -4.18 5.07 6.39
N ILE A 50 -5.12 5.95 6.04
CA ILE A 50 -4.90 7.38 5.89
C ILE A 50 -5.19 8.04 7.23
N ARG A 51 -4.20 8.74 7.78
CA ARG A 51 -4.35 9.50 9.03
C ARG A 51 -4.23 10.99 8.80
N ALA A 52 -5.02 11.76 9.53
CA ALA A 52 -4.90 13.20 9.64
C ALA A 52 -3.64 13.58 10.46
N PRO A 53 -3.20 14.85 10.41
CA PRO A 53 -2.02 15.31 11.14
C PRO A 53 -2.10 15.14 12.66
N ASP A 54 -3.30 15.11 13.22
CA ASP A 54 -3.61 14.84 14.64
C ASP A 54 -3.61 13.33 14.99
N GLY A 55 -3.45 12.46 13.99
CA GLY A 55 -3.46 11.01 14.13
C GLY A 55 -4.83 10.37 13.94
N GLU A 56 -5.90 11.14 13.69
CA GLU A 56 -7.23 10.61 13.42
C GLU A 56 -7.25 9.77 12.13
N VAL A 57 -7.95 8.64 12.12
CA VAL A 57 -8.08 7.79 10.92
C VAL A 57 -9.15 8.39 10.01
N LEU A 58 -8.72 8.92 8.86
CA LEU A 58 -9.62 9.49 7.87
C LEU A 58 -10.26 8.40 7.02
N ARG A 59 -9.47 7.42 6.56
CA ARG A 59 -9.91 6.33 5.68
C ARG A 59 -9.03 5.10 5.85
N GLU A 60 -9.63 3.94 5.67
CA GLU A 60 -8.97 2.63 5.70
C GLU A 60 -9.33 1.85 4.44
N PHE A 61 -8.34 1.24 3.81
CA PHE A 61 -8.50 0.38 2.64
C PHE A 61 -7.83 -0.95 2.92
N LYS A 62 -8.53 -2.05 2.62
CA LYS A 62 -8.00 -3.39 2.71
C LYS A 62 -8.11 -4.06 1.35
N GLN A 63 -7.00 -4.58 0.85
CA GLN A 63 -6.96 -5.47 -0.30
C GLN A 63 -6.59 -6.88 0.17
N ASN A 64 -7.22 -7.88 -0.44
CA ASN A 64 -6.88 -9.30 -0.30
C ASN A 64 -7.04 -9.87 1.12
N CYS A 65 -8.11 -9.45 1.82
CA CYS A 65 -8.56 -10.07 3.08
C CYS A 65 -9.32 -11.37 2.84
#